data_AF-A0A7C2NJL5-F1
#
_entry.id   AF-A0A7C2NJL5-F1
#
_cell.length_a   1.000
_cell.length_b   1.000
_cell.length_c   1.000
_cell.angle_alpha   90.00
_cell.angle_beta   90.00
_cell.angle_gamma   90.00
#
_symmetry.space_group_name_H-M   'P 1'
#
loop_
_entity.id
_entity.type
_entity.pdbx_description
1 polymer ?
#
loop_
_entity_poly.entity_id
_entity_poly.type
_entity_poly.pdbx_seq_one_letter_code
_entity_poly.pdbx_strand_id
1 'polypeptide(L)' 'METKEIIEQIGKLPYEDKMLILEKTVKAIREKEIKEKMTKAVSDLMEEYKSNRELTAFTEIDFENFYETK' A
#
# COMPACT_ATOMS: atom_id res chain seq x y z
N MET A 1 -5.76 -0.61 30.11
CA MET A 1 -6.87 0.15 29.52
C MET A 1 -7.72 -0.79 28.71
N GLU A 2 -8.92 -1.08 29.19
CA GLU A 2 -9.88 -1.87 28.42
C GLU A 2 -10.52 -1.01 27.31
N THR A 3 -10.97 -1.63 26.22
CA THR A 3 -11.66 -0.92 25.12
C THR A 3 -12.84 -0.10 25.62
N LYS A 4 -13.55 -0.61 26.64
CA LYS A 4 -14.65 0.08 27.30
C LYS A 4 -14.22 1.40 27.94
N GLU A 5 -13.08 1.39 28.63
CA GLU A 5 -12.53 2.60 29.26
C GLU A 5 -12.15 3.65 28.21
N ILE A 6 -11.54 3.23 27.09
CA ILE A 6 -11.18 4.15 25.99
C ILE A 6 -12.43 4.83 25.42
N ILE A 7 -13.50 4.07 25.15
CA ILE A 7 -14.76 4.61 24.63
C ILE A 7 -15.38 5.59 25.62
N GLU A 8 -15.35 5.27 26.92
CA GLU A 8 -15.87 6.16 27.97
C GLU A 8 -15.08 7.47 28.04
N GLN A 9 -13.75 7.41 27.92
CA GLN A 9 -12.90 8.61 27.89
C GLN A 9 -13.15 9.46 26.65
N ILE A 10 -13.31 8.85 25.46
CA ILE A 10 -13.68 9.58 24.24
C ILE A 10 -15.05 10.26 24.42
N GLY A 11 -16.01 9.60 25.06
CA GLY A 11 -17.33 10.16 25.34
C GLY A 11 -17.29 11.46 26.16
N LYS A 12 -16.31 11.57 27.07
CA LYS A 12 -16.11 12.74 27.96
C LYS A 12 -15.48 13.95 27.24
N LEU A 13 -15.00 13.80 26.01
CA LEU A 13 -14.39 14.89 25.25
C LEU A 13 -15.44 15.88 24.69
N PRO A 14 -15.02 17.13 24.41
CA PRO A 14 -15.79 18.09 23.61
C PRO A 14 -16.23 17.51 22.26
N TYR A 15 -17.25 18.13 21.66
CA TYR A 15 -17.81 17.64 20.39
C TYR A 15 -16.77 17.70 19.26
N GLU A 16 -15.99 18.77 19.15
CA GLU A 16 -14.97 18.93 18.12
C GLU A 16 -13.91 17.84 18.20
N ASP A 17 -13.44 17.51 19.42
CA ASP A 17 -12.43 16.48 19.64
C ASP A 17 -12.93 15.08 19.29
N LYS A 18 -14.20 14.77 19.62
CA LYS A 18 -14.83 13.51 19.21
C LYS A 18 -14.91 13.39 17.69
N MET A 19 -15.27 14.47 17.00
CA MET A 19 -15.35 14.49 15.55
C MET A 19 -13.97 14.27 14.92
N LEU A 20 -12.93 14.95 15.45
CA LEU A 20 -11.56 14.79 14.98
C LEU A 20 -11.05 13.35 15.12
N ILE A 21 -11.35 12.69 16.25
CA ILE A 21 -10.97 11.29 16.47
C ILE A 21 -11.65 10.39 15.43
N LEU A 22 -12.94 10.58 15.15
CA LEU A 22 -13.66 9.81 14.16
C LEU A 22 -13.07 9.99 12.75
N GLU A 23 -12.80 11.22 12.33
CA GLU A 23 -12.17 11.52 11.05
C GLU A 23 -10.82 10.81 10.89
N LYS A 24 -9.94 10.95 11.89
CA LYS A 24 -8.63 10.31 11.88
C LYS A 24 -8.75 8.78 11.86
N THR A 25 -9.71 8.23 12.59
CA THR A 25 -9.95 6.78 12.63
C THR A 25 -10.39 6.27 11.26
N VAL A 26 -11.36 6.93 10.61
CA VAL A 26 -11.81 6.56 9.25
C VAL A 26 -10.66 6.68 8.25
N LYS A 27 -9.87 7.76 8.33
CA LYS A 27 -8.70 7.95 7.46
C LYS A 27 -7.67 6.84 7.64
N ALA A 28 -7.31 6.50 8.88
CA ALA A 28 -6.34 5.46 9.18
C ALA A 28 -6.79 4.07 8.68
N ILE A 29 -8.09 3.74 8.79
CA ILE A 29 -8.65 2.48 8.27
C ILE A 29 -8.47 2.42 6.75
N ARG A 30 -8.81 3.49 6.02
CA ARG A 30 -8.65 3.55 4.56
C ARG A 30 -7.19 3.47 4.13
N GLU A 31 -6.30 4.20 4.79
CA GLU A 31 -4.87 4.19 4.48
C GLU A 31 -4.26 2.80 4.67
N LYS A 32 -4.67 2.09 5.73
CA LYS A 32 -4.25 0.70 5.97
C LYS A 32 -4.70 -0.22 4.83
N GLU A 33 -5.97 -0.16 4.44
CA GLU A 33 -6.51 -0.98 3.35
C GLU A 33 -5.79 -0.71 2.02
N ILE A 34 -5.58 0.56 1.68
CA ILE A 34 -4.87 0.94 0.45
C ILE A 34 -3.44 0.40 0.47
N LYS A 35 -2.74 0.57 1.60
CA LYS A 35 -1.36 0.09 1.75
C LYS A 35 -1.29 -1.43 1.59
N GLU A 36 -2.19 -2.18 2.23
CA GLU A 36 -2.24 -3.65 2.11
C GLU A 36 -2.50 -4.09 0.67
N LYS A 37 -3.45 -3.45 -0.03
CA LYS A 37 -3.72 -3.72 -1.45
C LYS A 37 -2.51 -3.43 -2.34
N MET A 38 -1.85 -2.29 -2.12
CA MET A 38 -0.63 -1.93 -2.86
C MET A 38 0.51 -2.90 -2.59
N THR A 39 0.77 -3.26 -1.33
CA THR A 39 1.81 -4.24 -0.99
C THR A 39 1.54 -5.58 -1.65
N LYS A 40 0.29 -6.04 -1.65
CA LYS A 40 -0.08 -7.28 -2.34
C LYS A 40 0.15 -7.17 -3.85
N ALA A 41 -0.35 -6.11 -4.49
CA ALA A 41 -0.16 -5.91 -5.92
C ALA A 41 1.33 -5.85 -6.32
N VAL A 42 2.18 -5.22 -5.51
CA VAL A 42 3.64 -5.20 -5.72
C VAL A 42 4.24 -6.60 -5.57
N SER A 43 3.82 -7.37 -4.56
CA SER A 43 4.29 -8.74 -4.37
C SER A 43 3.93 -9.63 -5.55
N ASP A 44 2.66 -9.60 -5.96
CA ASP A 44 2.14 -10.39 -7.08
C ASP A 44 2.86 -10.00 -8.39
N LEU A 45 3.03 -8.70 -8.65
CA LEU A 45 3.74 -8.20 -9.84
C LEU A 45 5.22 -8.59 -9.83
N MET A 46 5.89 -8.51 -8.68
CA MET A 46 7.30 -8.88 -8.54
C MET A 46 7.52 -10.38 -8.78
N GLU A 47 6.59 -11.23 -8.37
CA GLU A 47 6.63 -12.67 -8.64
C GLU A 47 6.46 -12.97 -10.13
N GLU A 48 5.53 -12.28 -10.79
CA GLU A 48 5.33 -12.36 -12.25
C GLU A 48 6.59 -11.92 -13.01
N TYR A 49 7.22 -10.79 -12.65
CA TYR A 49 8.46 -10.33 -13.30
C TYR A 49 9.62 -11.32 -13.19
N LYS A 50 9.68 -12.12 -12.12
CA LYS A 50 10.75 -13.12 -11.93
C LYS A 50 10.54 -14.39 -12.74
N SER A 51 9.28 -14.75 -13.01
CA SER A 51 8.90 -16.05 -13.56
C SER A 51 8.46 -15.97 -15.02
N ASN A 52 7.87 -14.85 -15.43
CA ASN A 52 7.35 -14.63 -16.77
C ASN A 52 8.34 -13.83 -17.63
N ARG A 53 9.07 -14.54 -18.50
CA ARG A 53 10.04 -13.95 -19.43
C ARG A 53 9.41 -13.00 -20.46
N GLU A 54 8.11 -13.10 -20.72
CA GLU A 54 7.44 -12.17 -21.64
C GLU A 54 7.43 -10.74 -21.07
N LEU A 55 7.36 -10.59 -19.74
CA LEU A 55 7.39 -9.29 -19.07
C LEU A 55 8.77 -8.63 -19.10
N THR A 56 9.84 -9.41 -19.32
CA THR A 56 11.23 -8.93 -19.40
C THR A 56 11.83 -9.03 -20.80
N ALA A 57 11.06 -9.46 -21.80
CA ALA A 57 11.57 -9.76 -23.14
C ALA A 57 12.30 -8.57 -23.79
N PHE A 58 11.82 -7.34 -23.57
CA PHE A 58 12.50 -6.15 -24.10
C PHE A 58 13.76 -5.78 -23.31
N THR A 59 13.80 -6.06 -22.01
CA THR A 59 14.99 -5.83 -21.16
C THR A 59 16.12 -6.79 -21.51
N GLU A 60 15.80 -8.01 -21.96
CA GLU A 60 16.82 -8.96 -22.43
C GLU A 60 17.52 -8.47 -23.71
N ILE A 61 16.81 -7.76 -24.58
CA ILE A 61 17.36 -7.19 -25.84
C ILE A 61 18.35 -6.05 -25.56
N ASP A 62 18.19 -5.29 -24.46
CA ASP A 62 19.10 -4.20 -24.09
C ASP A 62 20.54 -4.69 -23.81
N PHE A 63 20.71 -5.97 -23.45
CA PHE A 63 22.02 -6.59 -23.22
C PHE A 63 22.59 -7.29 -24.46
N GLU A 64 21.85 -7.32 -25.57
CA GLU A 64 22.41 -7.77 -26.83
C GLU A 64 23.36 -6.69 -27.38
N ASN A 65 24.56 -7.12 -27.79
CA ASN A 65 25.49 -6.24 -28.50
C ASN A 65 24.84 -5.90 -29.86
N PHE A 66 24.17 -4.75 -29.92
CA PHE A 66 23.71 -4.20 -31.18
C PHE A 66 24.90 -4.10 -32.13
N TYR A 67 24.82 -4.81 -33.26
CA TYR A 67 25.76 -4.67 -34.36
C TYR A 67 25.59 -3.27 -34.97
N GLU A 68 26.29 -2.28 -34.43
CA GLU A 68 26.54 -1.05 -35.19
C GLU A 68 27.37 -1.45 -36.41
N THR A 69 26.72 -1.39 -37.57
CA THR A 69 27.39 -1.61 -38.85
C THR A 69 28.34 -0.44 -39.06
N LYS A 70 29.65 -0.71 -39.10
CA LYS A 70 30.69 0.29 -39.38
C LYS A 70 30.67 0.76 -40.83
#